data_AF-F6RG40-F1
#
_entry.id   AF-F6RG40-F1
#
_cell.length_a   1.000
_cell.length_b   1.000
_cell.length_c   1.000
_cell.angle_alpha   90.00
_cell.angle_beta   90.00
_cell.angle_gamma   90.00
#
_symmetry.space_group_name_H-M   'P 1'
#
loop_
_entity.id
_entity.type
_entity.pdbx_description
1 polymer ?
#
loop_
_entity_poly.entity_id
_entity_poly.type
_entity_poly.pdbx_seq_one_letter_code
_entity_poly.pdbx_strand_id
1 'polypeptide(L)'
;MKLLDGLKERGQTRKWEWGGCVYFRLVWRPRCRGSYRRCCFPALSGKMFYHISLEHEILLHPRYFGPNLLNTVKQKLFTEVEGTCTGKYGFVIAVTTIDNIGAGVIQPGRGFVLYPVKYKAIVFRPFKGEVVDAVVTQVNKSIPSEMEFDPNSNPPCYKTMDEDIVIQQDDEIRLKIVGTRVDKNDIFAIGSLMDDYLGLVS
;
A
#
# COMPACT_ATOMS: atom_id res chain seq x y z
N MET A 1 43.99 -10.99 -12.66
CA MET A 1 44.15 -10.95 -11.19
C MET A 1 43.14 -9.92 -10.69
N LYS A 2 42.19 -10.37 -9.84
CA LYS A 2 41.23 -9.70 -8.92
C LYS A 2 41.28 -8.14 -8.80
N LEU A 3 40.23 -7.33 -8.56
CA LEU A 3 38.97 -7.32 -7.75
C LEU A 3 38.15 -6.06 -8.24
N LEU A 4 36.79 -6.02 -8.35
CA LEU A 4 35.76 -5.57 -7.35
C LEU A 4 36.16 -4.30 -6.56
N ASP A 5 35.38 -3.26 -6.27
CA ASP A 5 33.93 -2.97 -6.18
C ASP A 5 33.72 -1.44 -6.15
N GLY A 6 32.51 -0.91 -6.39
CA GLY A 6 32.17 0.48 -6.00
C GLY A 6 31.02 1.18 -6.73
N LEU A 7 29.78 0.72 -6.50
CA LEU A 7 28.50 1.39 -6.84
C LEU A 7 28.41 2.81 -6.27
N LYS A 8 27.79 3.77 -7.00
CA LYS A 8 26.55 4.48 -6.57
C LYS A 8 26.00 5.44 -7.64
N GLU A 9 25.02 4.91 -8.37
CA GLU A 9 23.78 5.50 -8.89
C GLU A 9 23.67 7.02 -9.14
N ARG A 10 23.54 7.35 -10.43
CA ARG A 10 22.90 8.57 -10.95
C ARG A 10 21.38 8.36 -10.97
N GLY A 11 20.64 9.13 -10.19
CA GLY A 11 19.17 9.15 -10.19
C GLY A 11 18.65 10.57 -10.05
N GLN A 12 18.36 11.19 -11.19
CA GLN A 12 17.96 12.58 -11.35
C GLN A 12 16.50 12.78 -10.95
N THR A 13 16.23 13.36 -9.78
CA THR A 13 14.87 13.74 -9.33
C THR A 13 14.43 15.01 -10.04
N ARG A 14 13.44 14.91 -10.93
CA ARG A 14 12.75 16.07 -11.53
C ARG A 14 11.75 16.65 -10.53
N LYS A 15 11.97 17.90 -10.16
CA LYS A 15 11.13 18.73 -9.29
C LYS A 15 9.91 19.22 -10.08
N TRP A 16 8.70 18.96 -9.58
CA TRP A 16 7.48 19.57 -10.08
C TRP A 16 6.82 20.30 -8.91
N GLU A 17 6.74 21.63 -9.01
CA GLU A 17 6.01 22.49 -8.07
C GLU A 17 4.58 22.64 -8.57
N TRP A 18 3.65 22.01 -7.85
CA TRP A 18 2.21 22.32 -7.93
C TRP A 18 1.70 22.45 -6.50
N GLY A 19 0.97 23.52 -6.23
CA GLY A 19 0.61 24.00 -4.90
C GLY A 19 -0.10 22.96 -4.02
N GLY A 20 0.27 23.00 -2.73
CA GLY A 20 -0.60 22.59 -1.62
C GLY A 20 -0.98 21.12 -1.48
N CYS A 21 -0.24 20.18 -2.09
CA CYS A 21 -0.52 18.75 -1.93
C CYS A 21 0.54 18.05 -1.08
N VAL A 22 0.11 17.46 0.04
CA VAL A 22 0.96 16.63 0.90
C VAL A 22 1.20 15.29 0.22
N TYR A 23 2.48 14.98 -0.03
CA TYR A 23 2.90 13.66 -0.50
C TYR A 23 3.10 12.75 0.71
N PHE A 24 2.14 11.86 0.98
CA PHE A 24 2.36 10.77 1.92
C PHE A 24 2.78 9.51 1.17
N ARG A 25 3.94 8.97 1.55
CA ARG A 25 4.26 7.57 1.25
C ARG A 25 3.55 6.72 2.29
N LEU A 26 2.42 6.14 1.92
CA LEU A 26 1.69 5.18 2.75
C LEU A 26 2.58 3.94 2.97
N VAL A 27 3.23 3.86 4.13
CA VAL A 27 3.86 2.63 4.62
C VAL A 27 2.86 1.99 5.58
N TRP A 28 2.21 0.91 5.13
CA TRP A 28 1.22 0.21 5.93
C TRP A 28 1.90 -0.57 7.07
N ARG A 29 1.53 -0.27 8.32
CA ARG A 29 1.82 -1.11 9.49
C ARG A 29 0.49 -1.56 10.10
N PRO A 30 0.20 -2.86 10.21
CA PRO A 30 -1.02 -3.32 10.86
C PRO A 30 -0.88 -3.21 12.38
N ARG A 31 -1.71 -2.39 13.02
CA ARG A 31 -1.98 -2.50 14.47
C ARG A 31 -3.47 -2.68 14.70
N CYS A 32 -3.87 -3.91 14.98
CA CYS A 32 -5.22 -4.23 15.42
C CYS A 32 -5.40 -3.82 16.89
N ARG A 33 -6.31 -2.89 17.18
CA ARG A 33 -7.04 -2.86 18.45
C ARG A 33 -8.50 -2.53 18.18
N GLY A 34 -9.38 -3.42 18.66
CA GLY A 34 -10.82 -3.32 18.46
C GLY A 34 -11.52 -2.46 19.51
N SER A 35 -12.72 -2.01 19.17
CA SER A 35 -13.95 -2.36 19.90
C SER A 35 -15.15 -1.82 19.10
N TYR A 36 -16.18 -2.66 18.95
CA TYR A 36 -17.32 -2.43 18.06
C TYR A 36 -18.41 -1.64 18.79
N ARG A 37 -18.81 -0.46 18.30
CA ARG A 37 -20.14 0.12 18.59
C ARG A 37 -20.77 0.71 17.33
N ARG A 38 -22.04 0.34 17.15
CA ARG A 38 -22.91 0.60 15.99
C ARG A 38 -23.39 2.05 15.98
N CYS A 39 -23.28 2.69 14.81
CA CYS A 39 -24.17 3.78 14.40
C CYS A 39 -24.72 3.44 13.01
N CYS A 40 -26.04 3.54 12.86
CA CYS A 40 -26.70 3.45 11.55
C CYS A 40 -26.48 4.77 10.80
N PHE A 41 -25.73 4.71 9.70
CA PHE A 41 -25.64 5.75 8.68
C PHE A 41 -25.94 5.12 7.31
N PRO A 42 -26.47 5.89 6.34
CA PRO A 42 -26.91 5.37 5.05
C PRO A 42 -25.75 4.72 4.29
N ALA A 43 -26.08 3.67 3.53
CA ALA A 43 -25.16 2.70 2.95
C ALA A 43 -24.06 3.30 2.06
N LEU A 44 -22.90 3.53 2.66
CA LEU A 44 -21.59 3.41 2.04
C LEU A 44 -20.80 2.46 2.93
N SER A 45 -20.94 1.14 2.73
CA SER A 45 -20.02 0.16 3.32
C SER A 45 -18.68 0.24 2.58
N GLY A 46 -18.02 1.39 2.68
CA GLY A 46 -16.64 1.61 2.27
C GLY A 46 -15.74 0.84 3.23
N LYS A 47 -15.53 -0.45 2.93
CA LYS A 47 -14.51 -1.22 3.61
C LYS A 47 -13.22 -1.00 2.85
N MET A 48 -12.21 -0.39 3.47
CA MET A 48 -10.87 -0.23 2.89
C MET A 48 -10.23 -1.56 2.46
N PHE A 49 -10.58 -2.64 3.18
CA PHE A 49 -10.09 -3.99 2.97
C PHE A 49 -11.20 -4.87 2.39
N TYR A 50 -10.86 -5.56 1.32
CA TYR A 50 -11.75 -6.49 0.66
C TYR A 50 -11.15 -7.88 0.72
N HIS A 51 -12.01 -8.87 0.95
CA HIS A 51 -11.67 -10.27 0.81
C HIS A 51 -12.31 -10.78 -0.47
N ILE A 52 -11.50 -10.95 -1.51
CA ILE A 52 -11.97 -11.29 -2.86
C ILE A 52 -11.23 -12.52 -3.40
N SER A 53 -11.92 -13.27 -4.25
CA SER A 53 -11.31 -14.35 -5.03
C SER A 53 -10.66 -13.77 -6.28
N LEU A 54 -9.38 -14.08 -6.47
CA LEU A 54 -8.58 -13.71 -7.63
C LEU A 54 -8.09 -14.98 -8.33
N GLU A 55 -7.77 -14.82 -9.61
CA GLU A 55 -7.20 -15.88 -10.44
C GLU A 55 -5.82 -15.41 -10.92
N HIS A 56 -4.81 -16.27 -10.77
CA HIS A 56 -3.45 -16.02 -11.24
C HIS A 56 -2.89 -17.25 -11.94
N GLU A 57 -2.12 -17.03 -12.98
CA GLU A 57 -1.53 -18.08 -13.80
C GLU A 57 -0.04 -18.23 -13.47
N ILE A 58 0.35 -19.39 -12.96
CA ILE A 58 1.74 -19.65 -12.57
C ILE A 58 2.45 -20.44 -13.64
N LEU A 59 3.57 -19.92 -14.12
CA LEU A 59 4.46 -20.59 -15.05
C LEU A 59 5.51 -21.42 -14.31
N LEU A 60 5.51 -22.73 -14.55
CA LEU A 60 6.45 -23.65 -13.95
C LEU A 60 7.30 -24.37 -15.00
N HIS A 61 8.61 -24.44 -14.71
CA HIS A 61 9.56 -25.19 -15.53
C HIS A 61 9.51 -26.68 -15.14
N PRO A 62 9.64 -27.63 -16.10
CA PRO A 62 9.58 -29.08 -15.82
C PRO A 62 10.57 -29.57 -14.76
N ARG A 63 11.69 -28.86 -14.55
CA ARG A 63 12.67 -29.17 -13.48
C ARG A 63 12.05 -29.16 -12.08
N TYR A 64 11.00 -28.37 -11.86
CA TYR A 64 10.31 -28.28 -10.57
C TYR A 64 9.14 -29.27 -10.44
N PHE A 65 8.97 -30.17 -11.42
CA PHE A 65 8.02 -31.28 -11.33
C PHE A 65 8.62 -32.38 -10.47
N GLY A 66 8.47 -32.22 -9.16
CA GLY A 66 8.82 -33.23 -8.17
C GLY A 66 7.60 -33.68 -7.37
N PRO A 67 7.79 -34.55 -6.38
CA PRO A 67 6.72 -34.99 -5.47
C PRO A 67 6.07 -33.81 -4.71
N ASN A 68 6.77 -32.67 -4.60
CA ASN A 68 6.32 -31.45 -3.93
C ASN A 68 5.79 -30.38 -4.90
N LEU A 69 5.27 -30.76 -6.08
CA LEU A 69 4.75 -29.82 -7.09
C LEU A 69 3.80 -28.78 -6.49
N LEU A 70 2.81 -29.22 -5.71
CA LEU A 70 1.81 -28.32 -5.12
C LEU A 70 2.45 -27.30 -4.19
N ASN A 71 3.44 -27.69 -3.40
CA ASN A 71 4.14 -26.78 -2.49
C ASN A 71 4.93 -25.73 -3.27
N THR A 72 5.59 -26.13 -4.36
CA THR A 72 6.30 -25.19 -5.24
C THR A 72 5.34 -24.19 -5.89
N VAL A 73 4.16 -24.65 -6.35
CA VAL A 73 3.13 -23.77 -6.92
C VAL A 73 2.64 -22.76 -5.87
N LYS A 74 2.37 -23.22 -4.65
CA LYS A 74 1.98 -22.32 -3.54
C LYS A 74 3.04 -21.28 -3.23
N GLN A 75 4.30 -21.70 -3.10
CA GLN A 75 5.41 -20.78 -2.83
C GLN A 75 5.58 -19.75 -3.96
N LYS A 76 5.47 -20.17 -5.21
CA LYS A 76 5.48 -19.25 -6.34
C LYS A 76 4.31 -18.28 -6.31
N LEU A 77 3.11 -18.75 -5.98
CA LEU A 77 1.94 -17.89 -5.86
C LEU A 77 2.22 -16.76 -4.86
N PHE A 78 2.67 -17.09 -3.65
CA PHE A 78 2.93 -16.09 -2.61
C PHE A 78 3.96 -15.07 -3.06
N THR A 79 5.10 -15.50 -3.62
CA THR A 79 6.15 -14.60 -4.09
C THR A 79 5.72 -13.69 -5.24
N GLU A 80 4.86 -14.18 -6.13
CA GLU A 80 4.42 -13.42 -7.31
C GLU A 80 3.24 -12.49 -7.03
N VAL A 81 2.35 -12.83 -6.09
CA VAL A 81 1.11 -12.05 -5.85
C VAL A 81 1.19 -11.18 -4.61
N GLU A 82 1.92 -11.57 -3.57
CA GLU A 82 2.01 -10.76 -2.33
C GLU A 82 2.81 -9.49 -2.58
N GLY A 83 2.24 -8.36 -2.16
CA GLY A 83 2.82 -7.04 -2.40
C GLY A 83 2.64 -6.53 -3.83
N THR A 84 1.93 -7.23 -4.70
CA THR A 84 1.58 -6.68 -6.02
C THR A 84 0.46 -5.65 -5.92
N CYS A 85 0.55 -4.64 -6.77
CA CYS A 85 -0.51 -3.67 -6.96
C CYS A 85 -1.11 -3.85 -8.35
N THR A 86 -2.43 -3.92 -8.42
CA THR A 86 -3.16 -3.82 -9.68
C THR A 86 -4.14 -2.67 -9.58
N GLY A 87 -4.18 -1.75 -10.56
CA GLY A 87 -5.11 -0.63 -10.52
C GLY A 87 -6.60 -1.02 -10.43
N LYS A 88 -6.95 -2.22 -10.91
CA LYS A 88 -8.31 -2.78 -10.83
C LYS A 88 -8.67 -3.28 -9.43
N TYR A 89 -7.76 -3.99 -8.76
CA TYR A 89 -8.05 -4.71 -7.52
C TYR A 89 -7.47 -4.03 -6.27
N GLY A 90 -6.48 -3.15 -6.42
CA GLY A 90 -5.74 -2.52 -5.34
C GLY A 90 -4.42 -3.23 -5.04
N PHE A 91 -3.93 -3.03 -3.82
CA PHE A 91 -2.78 -3.72 -3.26
C PHE A 91 -3.18 -5.10 -2.74
N VAL A 92 -2.46 -6.14 -3.15
CA VAL A 92 -2.60 -7.49 -2.59
C VAL A 92 -1.72 -7.57 -1.34
N ILE A 93 -2.35 -7.62 -0.17
CA ILE A 93 -1.60 -7.66 1.10
C ILE A 93 -1.10 -9.08 1.36
N ALA A 94 -2.03 -10.03 1.36
CA ALA A 94 -1.77 -11.41 1.73
C ALA A 94 -2.79 -12.35 1.10
N VAL A 95 -2.34 -13.53 0.69
CA VAL A 95 -3.21 -14.62 0.28
C VAL A 95 -3.75 -15.31 1.53
N THR A 96 -5.06 -15.48 1.62
CA THR A 96 -5.72 -16.12 2.76
C THR A 96 -5.86 -17.62 2.56
N THR A 97 -6.47 -18.03 1.45
CA THR A 97 -6.69 -19.44 1.11
C THR A 97 -6.52 -19.67 -0.37
N ILE A 98 -6.09 -20.87 -0.73
CA ILE A 98 -6.04 -21.32 -2.12
C ILE A 98 -7.21 -22.28 -2.29
N ASP A 99 -8.19 -21.87 -3.10
CA ASP A 99 -9.44 -22.61 -3.25
C ASP A 99 -9.26 -23.77 -4.23
N ASN A 100 -8.64 -23.50 -5.38
CA ASN A 100 -8.46 -24.52 -6.41
C ASN A 100 -7.19 -24.29 -7.23
N ILE A 101 -6.50 -25.39 -7.56
CA ILE A 101 -5.36 -25.43 -8.47
C ILE A 101 -5.83 -26.18 -9.71
N GLY A 102 -5.98 -25.46 -10.82
CA GLY A 102 -6.42 -26.03 -12.09
C GLY A 102 -5.36 -26.94 -12.73
N ALA A 103 -5.79 -27.70 -13.73
CA ALA A 103 -4.90 -28.56 -14.49
C ALA A 103 -3.85 -27.73 -15.26
N GLY A 104 -2.60 -28.17 -15.20
CA GLY A 104 -1.49 -27.52 -15.88
C GLY A 104 -1.57 -27.68 -17.41
N VAL A 105 -1.57 -26.58 -18.15
CA VAL A 105 -1.56 -26.58 -19.61
C VAL A 105 -0.13 -26.37 -20.09
N ILE A 106 0.39 -27.31 -20.89
CA ILE A 106 1.75 -27.21 -21.44
C ILE A 106 1.75 -26.18 -22.58
N GLN A 107 2.63 -25.19 -22.49
CA GLN A 107 2.82 -24.23 -23.56
C GLN A 107 3.67 -24.84 -24.70
N PRO A 108 3.20 -24.77 -25.95
CA PRO A 108 3.94 -25.31 -27.09
C PRO A 108 5.25 -24.54 -27.29
N GLY A 109 6.33 -25.27 -27.59
CA GLY A 109 7.62 -24.71 -28.02
C GLY A 109 8.65 -24.44 -26.91
N ARG A 110 8.23 -24.26 -25.65
CA ARG A 110 9.17 -24.01 -24.53
C ARG A 110 9.10 -25.03 -23.39
N GLY A 111 8.12 -25.93 -23.40
CA GLY A 111 7.96 -26.98 -22.39
C GLY A 111 7.58 -26.46 -20.99
N PHE A 112 7.28 -25.17 -20.82
CA PHE A 112 6.71 -24.65 -19.58
C PHE A 112 5.27 -25.10 -19.44
N VAL A 113 4.82 -25.22 -18.19
CA VAL A 113 3.44 -25.56 -17.87
C VAL A 113 2.82 -24.43 -17.08
N LEU A 114 1.63 -24.02 -17.51
CA LEU A 114 0.85 -22.95 -16.94
C LEU A 114 -0.24 -23.54 -16.04
N TYR A 115 -0.20 -23.20 -14.76
CA TYR A 115 -1.19 -23.62 -13.77
C TYR A 115 -2.09 -22.45 -13.40
N PRO A 116 -3.38 -22.46 -13.78
CA PRO A 116 -4.33 -21.46 -13.31
C PRO A 116 -4.71 -21.76 -11.87
N VAL A 117 -4.48 -20.80 -10.97
CA VAL A 117 -4.77 -20.94 -9.53
C VAL A 117 -5.82 -19.92 -9.12
N LYS A 118 -6.88 -20.41 -8.46
CA LYS A 118 -7.89 -19.57 -7.83
C LYS A 118 -7.60 -19.48 -6.34
N TYR A 119 -7.45 -18.26 -5.84
CA TYR A 119 -7.11 -18.00 -4.45
C TYR A 119 -7.94 -16.82 -3.92
N LYS A 120 -8.12 -16.80 -2.60
CA LYS A 120 -8.69 -15.65 -1.90
C LYS A 120 -7.57 -14.84 -1.30
N ALA A 121 -7.64 -13.54 -1.48
CA ALA A 121 -6.68 -12.61 -0.91
C ALA A 121 -7.38 -11.44 -0.25
N ILE A 122 -6.68 -10.88 0.74
CA ILE A 122 -7.03 -9.60 1.33
C ILE A 122 -6.38 -8.54 0.46
N VAL A 123 -7.22 -7.69 -0.13
CA VAL A 123 -6.77 -6.56 -0.95
C VAL A 123 -7.12 -5.24 -0.26
N PHE A 124 -6.22 -4.28 -0.39
CA PHE A 124 -6.39 -2.92 0.07
C PHE A 124 -6.63 -2.00 -1.12
N ARG A 125 -7.77 -1.31 -1.14
CA ARG A 125 -8.10 -0.37 -2.20
C ARG A 125 -8.61 0.93 -1.60
N PRO A 126 -7.77 1.99 -1.55
CA PRO A 126 -8.19 3.28 -1.03
C PRO A 126 -9.18 3.96 -1.99
N PHE A 127 -10.25 4.55 -1.44
CA PHE A 127 -11.22 5.33 -2.20
C PHE A 127 -11.09 6.83 -1.92
N LYS A 128 -11.46 7.64 -2.91
CA LYS A 128 -11.58 9.10 -2.74
C LYS A 128 -12.75 9.40 -1.81
N GLY A 129 -12.54 10.30 -0.86
CA GLY A 129 -13.51 10.68 0.16
C GLY A 129 -13.45 9.83 1.42
N GLU A 130 -12.62 8.79 1.47
CA GLU A 130 -12.48 7.92 2.64
C GLU A 130 -11.56 8.55 3.69
N VAL A 131 -11.97 8.47 4.96
CA VAL A 131 -11.21 8.96 6.10
C VAL A 131 -10.41 7.81 6.69
N VAL A 132 -9.10 8.01 6.83
CA VAL A 132 -8.13 6.95 7.13
C VAL A 132 -7.15 7.43 8.19
N ASP A 133 -6.79 6.52 9.09
CA ASP A 133 -5.76 6.76 10.09
C ASP A 133 -4.40 6.34 9.50
N ALA A 134 -3.42 7.22 9.60
CA ALA A 134 -2.09 7.08 9.01
C ALA A 134 -1.01 7.51 9.99
N VAL A 135 0.18 6.92 9.86
CA VAL A 135 1.36 7.30 10.65
C VAL A 135 2.22 8.25 9.82
N VAL A 136 2.60 9.37 10.43
CA VAL A 136 3.46 10.37 9.79
C VAL A 136 4.88 9.83 9.67
N THR A 137 5.33 9.57 8.44
CA THR A 137 6.70 9.10 8.18
C THR A 137 7.68 10.23 7.97
N GLN A 138 7.24 11.31 7.33
CA GLN A 138 8.06 12.47 7.04
C GLN A 138 7.20 13.73 7.02
N VAL A 139 7.75 14.77 7.63
CA VAL A 139 7.18 16.10 7.67
C VAL A 139 7.95 16.99 6.67
N ASN A 140 7.26 17.50 5.65
CA ASN A 140 7.84 18.41 4.64
C ASN A 140 7.02 19.71 4.58
N LYS A 141 7.64 20.82 4.16
CA LYS A 141 7.13 22.22 4.12
C LYS A 141 5.86 22.47 3.23
N SER A 142 5.11 21.44 2.84
CA SER A 142 3.99 21.55 1.89
C SER A 142 2.62 21.27 2.52
N ILE A 143 2.46 21.47 3.83
CA ILE A 143 1.17 21.38 4.54
C ILE A 143 0.53 22.79 4.53
N PRO A 144 -0.82 22.92 4.41
CA PRO A 144 -1.52 24.20 4.25
C PRO A 144 -1.11 25.29 5.24
N SER A 145 -1.31 26.55 4.81
CA SER A 145 -0.84 27.81 5.41
C SER A 145 -1.30 28.13 6.83
N GLU A 146 -2.03 27.23 7.49
CA GLU A 146 -2.50 27.39 8.88
C GLU A 146 -1.56 26.78 9.91
N MET A 147 -0.65 25.88 9.51
CA MET A 147 0.34 25.29 10.40
C MET A 147 1.73 25.86 10.13
N GLU A 148 2.41 26.34 11.17
CA GLU A 148 3.78 26.81 11.09
C GLU A 148 4.73 25.61 11.11
N PHE A 149 5.56 25.50 10.09
CA PHE A 149 6.62 24.50 10.05
C PHE A 149 7.81 25.01 10.86
N ASP A 150 8.17 24.31 11.93
CA ASP A 150 9.36 24.63 12.73
C ASP A 150 10.51 23.67 12.36
N PRO A 151 11.45 24.10 11.48
CA PRO A 151 12.59 23.27 11.10
C PRO A 151 13.66 23.14 12.20
N ASN A 152 13.59 23.95 13.26
CA ASN A 152 14.61 23.95 14.32
C ASN A 152 14.31 22.93 15.42
N SER A 153 13.07 22.41 15.47
CA SER A 153 12.70 21.34 16.37
C SER A 153 13.35 20.01 15.93
N ASN A 154 13.80 19.21 16.90
CA ASN A 154 14.37 17.88 16.67
C ASN A 154 13.55 16.83 17.45
N PRO A 155 12.55 16.17 16.84
CA PRO A 155 12.26 16.10 15.40
C PRO A 155 11.52 17.34 14.81
N PRO A 156 11.63 17.59 13.48
CA PRO A 156 10.88 18.66 12.82
C PRO A 156 9.37 18.49 13.02
N CYS A 157 8.68 19.57 13.37
CA CYS A 157 7.27 19.52 13.73
C CYS A 157 6.44 20.59 13.01
N TYR A 158 5.15 20.31 12.86
CA TYR A 158 4.16 21.34 12.59
C TYR A 158 3.46 21.73 13.88
N LYS A 159 3.32 23.03 14.10
CA LYS A 159 2.58 23.60 15.22
C LYS A 159 1.55 24.60 14.70
N THR A 160 0.37 24.61 15.30
CA THR A 160 -0.57 25.73 15.15
C THR A 160 -0.09 26.92 15.99
N MET A 161 -0.55 28.14 15.66
CA MET A 161 -0.20 29.35 16.42
C MET A 161 -0.60 29.27 17.90
N ASP A 162 -1.64 28.49 18.19
CA ASP A 162 -2.17 28.26 19.54
C ASP A 162 -1.44 27.13 20.29
N GLU A 163 -0.42 26.50 19.68
CA GLU A 163 0.32 25.33 20.23
C GLU A 163 -0.53 24.09 20.58
N ASP A 164 -1.84 24.12 20.34
CA ASP A 164 -2.77 23.04 20.68
C ASP A 164 -2.54 21.75 19.87
N ILE A 165 -2.02 21.85 18.65
CA ILE A 165 -1.82 20.71 17.74
C ILE A 165 -0.36 20.70 17.29
N VAL A 166 0.38 19.70 17.75
CA VAL A 166 1.77 19.43 17.34
C VAL A 166 1.79 18.11 16.57
N ILE A 167 2.23 18.14 15.31
CA ILE A 167 2.39 16.95 14.46
C ILE A 167 3.87 16.71 14.23
N GLN A 168 4.35 15.56 14.69
CA GLN A 168 5.72 15.09 14.58
C GLN A 168 5.79 13.80 13.75
N GLN A 169 7.03 13.38 13.47
CA GLN A 169 7.26 12.05 12.93
C GLN A 169 6.77 10.99 13.93
N ASP A 170 6.20 9.91 13.39
CA ASP A 170 5.61 8.78 14.12
C ASP A 170 4.26 9.06 14.82
N ASP A 171 3.71 10.28 14.68
CA ASP A 171 2.36 10.57 15.16
C ASP A 171 1.28 9.91 14.30
N GLU A 172 0.18 9.53 14.96
CA GLU A 172 -1.01 8.99 14.33
C GLU A 172 -1.96 10.15 13.95
N ILE A 173 -2.20 10.32 12.65
CA ILE A 173 -3.08 11.34 12.10
C ILE A 173 -4.25 10.72 11.35
N ARG A 174 -5.40 11.38 11.42
CA ARG A 174 -6.58 11.08 10.63
C ARG A 174 -6.67 12.05 9.46
N LEU A 175 -6.68 11.52 8.24
CA LEU A 175 -6.75 12.30 7.01
C LEU A 175 -7.84 11.77 6.09
N LYS A 176 -8.36 12.63 5.22
CA LYS A 176 -9.31 12.23 4.18
C LYS A 176 -8.61 12.14 2.83
N ILE A 177 -8.74 11.00 2.16
CA ILE A 177 -8.17 10.79 0.84
C ILE A 177 -8.92 11.63 -0.19
N VAL A 178 -8.24 12.59 -0.83
CA VAL A 178 -8.82 13.45 -1.88
C VAL A 178 -8.57 12.85 -3.25
N GLY A 179 -7.38 12.29 -3.46
CA GLY A 179 -6.95 11.75 -4.74
C GLY A 179 -6.13 10.49 -4.59
N THR A 180 -6.27 9.58 -5.54
CA THR A 180 -5.38 8.43 -5.68
C THR A 180 -4.74 8.47 -7.07
N ARG A 181 -3.45 8.16 -7.13
CA ARG A 181 -2.65 7.98 -8.34
C ARG A 181 -2.16 6.55 -8.32
N VAL A 182 -2.37 5.82 -9.42
CA VAL A 182 -1.91 4.45 -9.57
C VAL A 182 -0.76 4.46 -10.56
N ASP A 183 0.41 4.01 -10.12
CA ASP A 183 1.58 3.75 -10.93
C ASP A 183 1.73 2.23 -11.18
N LYS A 184 2.79 1.82 -11.88
CA LYS A 184 2.96 0.42 -12.36
C LYS A 184 2.86 -0.62 -11.23
N ASN A 185 3.45 -0.36 -10.07
CA ASN A 185 3.46 -1.29 -8.93
C ASN A 185 3.01 -0.66 -7.61
N ASP A 186 2.66 0.62 -7.58
CA ASP A 186 2.33 1.34 -6.34
C ASP A 186 1.09 2.22 -6.51
N ILE A 187 0.38 2.44 -5.40
CA ILE A 187 -0.74 3.39 -5.29
C ILE A 187 -0.30 4.51 -4.36
N PHE A 188 -0.31 5.73 -4.88
CA PHE A 188 -0.11 6.94 -4.10
C PHE A 188 -1.45 7.56 -3.81
N ALA A 189 -1.64 8.06 -2.58
CA ALA A 189 -2.82 8.80 -2.21
C ALA A 189 -2.42 10.19 -1.71
N ILE A 190 -3.24 11.18 -2.03
CA ILE A 190 -3.13 12.55 -1.53
C ILE A 190 -4.30 12.74 -0.59
N GLY A 191 -3.97 13.11 0.64
CA GLY A 191 -4.94 13.41 1.69
C GLY A 191 -5.04 14.90 1.97
N SER A 192 -6.20 15.32 2.47
CA SER A 192 -6.40 16.63 3.08
C SER A 192 -6.74 16.48 4.56
N LEU A 193 -6.37 17.50 5.33
CA LEU A 193 -6.66 17.68 6.75
C LEU A 193 -7.67 18.84 6.98
N MET A 194 -8.25 19.39 5.91
CA MET A 194 -9.10 20.60 5.96
C MET A 194 -10.53 20.37 6.49
N ASP A 195 -10.99 19.13 6.62
CA ASP A 195 -12.34 18.83 7.11
C ASP A 195 -12.38 18.71 8.65
N ASP A 196 -13.56 18.90 9.22
CA ASP A 196 -13.79 18.75 10.66
C ASP A 196 -13.44 17.33 11.16
N TYR A 197 -12.89 17.26 12.37
CA TYR A 197 -12.42 16.02 13.03
C TYR A 197 -11.26 15.28 12.33
N LEU A 198 -10.54 15.96 11.43
CA LEU A 198 -9.26 15.50 10.89
C LEU A 198 -8.09 16.12 11.68
N GLY A 199 -6.94 15.45 11.69
CA GLY A 199 -5.78 15.89 12.48
C GLY A 199 -5.21 14.80 13.37
N LEU A 200 -4.56 15.21 14.46
CA LEU A 200 -3.93 14.30 15.41
C LEU A 200 -4.98 13.41 16.10
N VAL A 201 -4.73 12.11 16.16
CA VAL A 201 -5.54 11.17 16.94
C VAL A 201 -4.87 11.03 18.31
N SER A 202 -5.45 11.68 19.33
CA SER A 202 -4.99 11.59 20.73
C SER A 202 -5.78 10.57 21.55
#